data_AF-A0A9E4HL39-F1
#
_entry.id   AF-A0A9E4HL39-F1
#
_cell.length_a   1.000
_cell.length_b   1.000
_cell.length_c   1.000
_cell.angle_alpha   90.00
_cell.angle_beta   90.00
_cell.angle_gamma   90.00
#
_symmetry.space_group_name_H-M   'P 1'
#
loop_
_entity.id
_entity.type
_entity.pdbx_description
1 polymer ?
#
loop_
_entity_poly.entity_id
_entity_poly.type
_entity_poly.pdbx_seq_one_letter_code
_entity_poly.pdbx_strand_id
1 'polypeptide(L)'
;MLDAVRFEELGLPAAAILTEPFTTTGKVMAELQGFADYPFATVPHPVASLSDEQVTALADAVTPAVERLLLRGVASPGAAAGAEPARLDAVVESLAAALRADRADLTAEQSGSRITFRLHIPDEACAECVLPSSMLVPILQNRVDAGLGPGFAVVLDDPRDQAT
;
A
#
# COMPACT_ATOMS: atom_id res chain seq x y z
N MET A 1 -10.82 -0.03 14.12
CA MET A 1 -9.88 -0.10 12.99
C MET A 1 -9.57 1.29 12.45
N LEU A 2 -10.58 2.08 12.07
CA LEU A 2 -10.36 3.41 11.46
C LEU A 2 -9.40 4.31 12.25
N ASP A 3 -9.60 4.45 13.57
CA ASP A 3 -8.74 5.32 14.38
C ASP A 3 -7.28 4.87 14.41
N ALA A 4 -7.04 3.56 14.50
CA ALA A 4 -5.69 3.01 14.52
C ALA A 4 -4.97 3.31 13.19
N VAL A 5 -5.66 3.11 12.06
CA VAL A 5 -5.18 3.49 10.74
C VAL A 5 -4.85 4.99 10.66
N ARG A 6 -5.72 5.87 11.16
CA ARG A 6 -5.46 7.33 11.17
C ARG A 6 -4.26 7.71 12.00
N PHE A 7 -4.01 7.04 13.12
CA PHE A 7 -2.81 7.28 13.91
C PHE A 7 -1.55 6.86 13.15
N GLU A 8 -1.55 5.70 12.50
CA GLU A 8 -0.39 5.26 11.72
C GLU A 8 -0.09 6.20 10.53
N GLU A 9 -1.12 6.76 9.87
CA GLU A 9 -0.94 7.79 8.84
C GLU A 9 -0.25 9.06 9.36
N LEU A 10 -0.47 9.40 10.63
CA LEU A 10 0.17 10.53 11.31
C LEU A 10 1.56 10.17 11.89
N GLY A 11 2.06 8.96 11.64
CA GLY A 11 3.31 8.45 12.22
C GLY A 11 3.22 8.16 13.71
N LEU A 12 2.00 7.97 14.24
CA LEU A 12 1.75 7.61 15.63
C LEU A 12 1.43 6.11 15.72
N PRO A 13 2.27 5.29 16.36
CA PRO A 13 2.00 3.86 16.50
C PRO A 13 0.68 3.60 17.24
N ALA A 14 -0.13 2.68 16.71
CA ALA A 14 -1.44 2.34 17.24
C ALA A 14 -1.71 0.83 17.24
N ALA A 15 -2.16 0.33 18.40
CA ALA A 15 -2.56 -1.07 18.57
C ALA A 15 -4.08 -1.20 18.60
N ALA A 16 -4.67 -1.70 17.50
CA ALA A 16 -6.07 -2.09 17.50
C ALA A 16 -6.25 -3.43 18.22
N ILE A 17 -7.30 -3.53 19.04
CA ILE A 17 -7.74 -4.77 19.70
C ILE A 17 -9.16 -5.08 19.22
N LEU A 18 -9.37 -6.28 18.69
CA LEU A 18 -10.66 -6.75 18.19
C LEU A 18 -11.07 -8.03 18.92
N THR A 19 -12.37 -8.30 19.02
CA THR A 19 -12.84 -9.63 19.43
C THR A 19 -12.92 -10.56 18.22
N GLU A 20 -12.81 -11.89 18.41
CA GLU A 20 -12.72 -12.86 17.31
C GLU A 20 -13.77 -12.68 16.20
N PRO A 21 -15.06 -12.40 16.50
CA PRO A 21 -16.09 -12.24 15.47
C PRO A 21 -15.84 -11.06 14.52
N PHE A 22 -15.06 -10.07 14.93
CA PHE A 22 -14.80 -8.85 14.13
C PHE A 22 -13.48 -8.89 13.37
N THR A 23 -12.71 -9.97 13.46
CA THR A 23 -11.41 -10.08 12.79
C THR A 23 -11.50 -9.89 11.27
N THR A 24 -12.48 -10.52 10.62
CA THR A 24 -12.74 -10.35 9.17
C THR A 24 -13.11 -8.90 8.83
N THR A 25 -14.05 -8.31 9.56
CA THR A 25 -14.46 -6.92 9.35
C THR A 25 -13.30 -5.96 9.57
N GLY A 26 -12.45 -6.20 10.57
CA GLY A 26 -11.25 -5.44 10.83
C GLY A 26 -10.28 -5.43 9.65
N LYS A 27 -10.02 -6.61 9.07
CA LYS A 27 -9.15 -6.73 7.87
C LYS A 27 -9.69 -5.95 6.69
N VAL A 28 -10.97 -6.16 6.35
CA VAL A 28 -11.63 -5.43 5.24
C VAL A 28 -11.59 -3.92 5.47
N MET A 29 -11.83 -3.46 6.70
CA MET A 29 -11.76 -2.04 7.03
C MET A 29 -10.36 -1.46 6.86
N ALA A 30 -9.30 -2.21 7.20
CA ALA A 30 -7.93 -1.75 7.01
C ALA A 30 -7.54 -1.71 5.53
N GLU A 31 -7.92 -2.73 4.76
CA GLU A 31 -7.70 -2.81 3.31
C GLU A 31 -8.38 -1.64 2.57
N LEU A 32 -9.63 -1.32 2.90
CA LEU A 32 -10.35 -0.18 2.31
C LEU A 32 -9.67 1.17 2.58
N GLN A 33 -8.81 1.26 3.60
CA GLN A 33 -8.03 2.45 3.91
C GLN A 33 -6.57 2.36 3.42
N GLY A 34 -6.23 1.35 2.61
CA GLY A 34 -4.88 1.20 2.03
C GLY A 34 -3.86 0.52 2.96
N PHE A 35 -4.28 0.01 4.12
CA PHE A 35 -3.44 -0.77 5.03
C PHE A 35 -3.78 -2.26 4.92
N ALA A 36 -3.43 -2.84 3.77
CA ALA A 36 -3.48 -4.29 3.60
C ALA A 36 -2.63 -4.96 4.70
N ASP A 37 -3.15 -6.05 5.28
CA ASP A 37 -2.50 -6.80 6.35
C ASP A 37 -2.18 -6.01 7.64
N TYR A 38 -2.94 -4.92 7.93
CA TYR A 38 -2.80 -4.18 9.19
C TYR A 38 -2.86 -5.12 10.41
N PRO A 39 -1.83 -5.13 11.28
CA PRO A 39 -1.79 -6.05 12.39
C PRO A 39 -2.62 -5.55 13.58
N PHE A 40 -3.38 -6.44 14.21
CA PHE A 40 -4.18 -6.12 15.40
C PHE A 40 -4.18 -7.29 16.38
N ALA A 41 -4.37 -6.98 17.66
CA ALA A 41 -4.54 -8.00 18.68
C ALA A 41 -5.97 -8.53 18.67
N THR A 42 -6.14 -9.82 18.99
CA THR A 42 -7.46 -10.45 19.09
C THR A 42 -7.69 -10.97 20.49
N VAL A 43 -8.90 -10.78 21.02
CA VAL A 43 -9.30 -11.22 22.38
C VAL A 43 -10.66 -11.93 22.37
N PRO A 44 -10.93 -12.85 23.32
CA PRO A 44 -12.22 -13.53 23.47
C PRO A 44 -13.44 -12.61 23.48
N HIS A 45 -14.43 -12.95 22.65
CA HIS A 45 -15.81 -12.44 22.79
C HIS A 45 -16.59 -13.24 23.85
N PRO A 46 -17.48 -12.60 24.65
CA PRO A 46 -17.69 -11.16 24.80
C PRO A 46 -16.86 -10.52 25.93
N VAL A 47 -16.45 -9.27 25.74
CA VAL A 47 -15.78 -8.48 26.79
C VAL A 47 -16.78 -7.88 27.77
N ALA A 48 -17.99 -7.52 27.31
CA ALA A 48 -18.96 -6.75 28.08
C ALA A 48 -19.57 -7.48 29.30
N SER A 49 -19.44 -8.81 29.37
CA SER A 49 -19.97 -9.62 30.47
C SER A 49 -18.90 -10.08 31.46
N LEU A 50 -17.65 -9.66 31.27
CA LEU A 50 -16.55 -10.02 32.16
C LEU A 50 -16.62 -9.21 33.46
N SER A 51 -16.22 -9.83 34.58
CA SER A 51 -15.96 -9.10 35.83
C SER A 51 -14.68 -8.26 35.71
N ASP A 52 -14.47 -7.33 36.64
CA ASP A 52 -13.26 -6.51 36.67
C ASP A 52 -11.98 -7.35 36.77
N GLU A 53 -12.00 -8.44 37.55
CA GLU A 53 -10.86 -9.37 37.64
C GLU A 53 -10.61 -10.09 36.30
N GLN A 54 -11.68 -10.45 35.58
CA GLN A 54 -11.57 -11.10 34.27
C GLN A 54 -11.09 -10.12 33.20
N VAL A 55 -11.51 -8.85 33.25
CA VAL A 55 -11.00 -7.79 32.38
C VAL A 55 -9.51 -7.54 32.64
N THR A 56 -9.10 -7.53 33.91
CA THR A 56 -7.69 -7.38 34.29
C THR A 56 -6.84 -8.54 33.75
N ALA A 57 -7.29 -9.79 33.95
CA ALA A 57 -6.61 -10.96 33.42
C ALA A 57 -6.54 -10.95 31.88
N LEU A 58 -7.59 -10.46 31.21
CA LEU A 58 -7.60 -10.32 29.76
C LEU A 58 -6.62 -9.24 29.28
N ALA A 59 -6.55 -8.12 29.99
CA ALA A 59 -5.60 -7.03 29.71
C ALA A 59 -4.15 -7.53 29.85
N ASP A 60 -3.84 -8.24 30.93
CA ASP A 60 -2.52 -8.84 31.14
C ASP A 60 -2.17 -9.82 30.01
N ALA A 61 -3.13 -10.64 29.59
CA ALA A 61 -2.94 -11.62 28.53
C ALA A 61 -2.66 -10.98 27.16
N VAL A 62 -3.33 -9.85 26.83
CA VAL A 62 -3.17 -9.18 25.53
C VAL A 62 -1.99 -8.20 25.50
N THR A 63 -1.50 -7.75 26.64
CA THR A 63 -0.44 -6.73 26.76
C THR A 63 0.81 -7.05 25.94
N PRO A 64 1.37 -8.30 25.94
CA PRO A 64 2.54 -8.60 25.11
C PRO A 64 2.27 -8.48 23.60
N ALA A 65 1.03 -8.69 23.16
CA ALA A 65 0.65 -8.49 21.77
C ALA A 65 0.58 -6.99 21.44
N VAL A 66 -0.05 -6.20 22.33
CA VAL A 66 -0.13 -4.73 22.19
C VAL A 66 1.27 -4.11 22.14
N GLU A 67 2.17 -4.51 23.04
CA GLU A 67 3.56 -4.05 23.05
C GLU A 67 4.27 -4.34 21.71
N ARG A 68 4.13 -5.57 21.18
CA ARG A 68 4.72 -5.92 19.88
C ARG A 68 4.18 -5.07 18.74
N LEU A 69 2.89 -4.73 18.76
CA LEU A 69 2.27 -3.89 17.73
C LEU A 69 2.83 -2.46 17.79
N LEU A 70 2.92 -1.89 18.99
CA LEU A 70 3.41 -0.52 19.19
C LEU A 70 4.91 -0.37 18.89
N LEU A 71 5.71 -1.41 19.15
CA LEU A 71 7.17 -1.35 18.96
C LEU A 71 7.65 -1.72 17.54
N ARG A 72 6.86 -2.48 16.76
CA ARG A 72 7.29 -2.88 15.40
C ARG A 72 7.02 -1.81 14.33
N GLY A 73 6.14 -0.85 14.60
CA GLY A 73 5.63 0.10 13.61
C GLY A 73 4.80 -0.60 12.53
N VAL A 74 3.72 0.03 12.08
CA VAL A 74 2.97 -0.46 10.92
C VAL A 74 3.51 0.25 9.68
N ALA A 75 3.75 -0.53 8.63
CA ALA A 75 4.03 -0.02 7.32
C ALA A 75 2.91 0.96 6.90
N SER A 76 3.25 2.23 6.65
CA SER A 76 2.32 3.24 6.12
C SER A 76 1.60 2.72 4.86
N PRO A 77 0.44 3.27 4.48
CA PRO A 77 -0.29 2.76 3.33
C PRO A 77 0.58 2.91 2.08
N GLY A 78 0.96 1.78 1.48
CA GLY A 78 1.97 1.69 0.42
C GLY A 78 3.28 0.97 0.80
N ALA A 79 3.54 0.73 2.08
CA ALA A 79 4.74 0.02 2.56
C ALA A 79 4.55 -1.50 2.72
N ALA A 80 3.39 -2.06 2.35
CA ALA A 80 3.23 -3.50 2.03
C ALA A 80 3.94 -3.90 0.71
N ALA A 81 5.04 -3.22 0.39
CA ALA A 81 6.06 -3.62 -0.56
C ALA A 81 7.41 -3.65 0.17
N GLY A 82 7.48 -4.42 1.26
CA GLY A 82 8.73 -4.78 1.93
C GLY A 82 9.57 -5.75 1.10
N ALA A 83 9.97 -5.34 -0.10
CA ALA A 83 11.16 -5.85 -0.74
C ALA A 83 12.33 -4.96 -0.31
N GLU A 84 13.56 -5.49 -0.30
CA GLU A 84 14.78 -4.68 -0.44
C GLU A 84 14.55 -3.53 -1.43
N PRO A 85 15.24 -2.37 -1.34
CA PRO A 85 15.05 -1.24 -2.26
C PRO A 85 14.77 -1.79 -3.65
N ALA A 86 13.52 -1.64 -4.08
CA ALA A 86 13.03 -2.40 -5.20
C ALA A 86 13.97 -2.09 -6.35
N ARG A 87 14.51 -3.08 -7.05
CA ARG A 87 15.25 -2.73 -8.26
C ARG A 87 14.26 -2.06 -9.20
N LEU A 88 14.71 -1.08 -9.99
CA LEU A 88 13.86 -0.42 -10.99
C LEU A 88 12.99 -1.42 -11.74
N ASP A 89 13.55 -2.56 -12.15
CA ASP A 89 12.86 -3.66 -12.82
C ASP A 89 11.62 -4.18 -12.08
N ALA A 90 11.69 -4.29 -10.74
CA ALA A 90 10.57 -4.75 -9.93
C ALA A 90 9.45 -3.69 -9.83
N VAL A 91 9.83 -2.41 -9.74
CA VAL A 91 8.88 -1.29 -9.79
C VAL A 91 8.19 -1.23 -11.15
N VAL A 92 8.96 -1.35 -12.22
CA VAL A 92 8.46 -1.38 -13.61
C VAL A 92 7.51 -2.54 -13.81
N GLU A 93 7.87 -3.75 -13.39
CA GLU A 93 7.01 -4.93 -13.58
C GLU A 93 5.68 -4.81 -12.80
N SER A 94 5.69 -4.24 -11.60
CA SER A 94 4.44 -3.99 -10.86
C SER A 94 3.51 -3.01 -11.57
N LEU A 95 4.07 -1.95 -12.18
CA LEU A 95 3.32 -0.97 -12.94
C LEU A 95 2.84 -1.54 -14.28
N ALA A 96 3.71 -2.27 -14.98
CA ALA A 96 3.40 -2.95 -16.22
C ALA A 96 2.27 -3.96 -16.04
N ALA A 97 2.30 -4.77 -14.98
CA ALA A 97 1.23 -5.72 -14.66
C ALA A 97 -0.14 -5.03 -14.47
N ALA A 98 -0.18 -3.85 -13.86
CA ALA A 98 -1.41 -3.08 -13.73
C ALA A 98 -1.92 -2.57 -15.09
N LEU A 99 -1.03 -2.03 -15.93
CA LEU A 99 -1.37 -1.51 -17.26
C LEU A 99 -1.78 -2.61 -18.26
N ARG A 100 -1.33 -3.85 -18.06
CA ARG A 100 -1.76 -4.99 -18.88
C ARG A 100 -3.26 -5.28 -18.75
N ALA A 101 -3.89 -4.90 -17.63
CA ALA A 101 -5.35 -4.95 -17.50
C ALA A 101 -6.05 -4.00 -18.51
N ASP A 102 -5.39 -2.89 -18.83
CA ASP A 102 -5.81 -1.88 -19.81
C ASP A 102 -5.22 -2.14 -21.21
N ARG A 103 -4.66 -3.34 -21.43
CA ARG A 103 -4.00 -3.77 -22.68
C ARG A 103 -2.82 -2.89 -23.11
N ALA A 104 -2.13 -2.29 -22.15
CA ALA A 104 -0.84 -1.64 -22.38
C ALA A 104 0.29 -2.37 -21.63
N ASP A 105 1.52 -2.14 -22.06
CA ASP A 105 2.71 -2.60 -21.34
C ASP A 105 3.64 -1.41 -21.06
N LEU A 106 4.58 -1.60 -20.14
CA LEU A 106 5.45 -0.52 -19.68
C LEU A 106 6.87 -1.01 -19.53
N THR A 107 7.82 -0.23 -20.04
CA THR A 107 9.26 -0.44 -19.86
C THR A 107 9.88 0.80 -19.26
N ALA A 108 11.07 0.71 -18.66
CA ALA A 108 11.79 1.89 -18.22
C ALA A 108 13.29 1.78 -18.42
N GLU A 109 13.92 2.94 -18.59
CA GLU A 109 15.36 3.12 -18.62
C GLU A 109 15.73 4.19 -17.57
N GLN A 110 16.81 3.97 -16.82
CA GLN A 110 17.32 4.93 -15.85
C GLN A 110 18.64 5.53 -16.32
N SER A 111 18.75 6.85 -16.21
CA SER A 111 19.98 7.61 -16.41
C SER A 111 20.19 8.56 -15.23
N GLY A 112 21.10 8.19 -14.32
CA GLY A 112 21.31 8.91 -13.07
C GLY A 112 20.05 8.91 -12.20
N SER A 113 19.55 10.11 -11.87
CA SER A 113 18.31 10.33 -11.12
C SER A 113 17.09 10.51 -12.02
N ARG A 114 17.18 10.22 -13.32
CA ARG A 114 16.05 10.31 -14.25
C ARG A 114 15.61 8.92 -14.65
N ILE A 115 14.32 8.65 -14.56
CA ILE A 115 13.70 7.41 -15.03
C ILE A 115 12.74 7.76 -16.15
N THR A 116 12.97 7.20 -17.32
CA THR A 116 12.10 7.35 -18.49
C THR A 116 11.31 6.07 -18.65
N PHE A 117 10.00 6.14 -18.41
CA PHE A 117 9.07 5.06 -18.75
C PHE A 117 8.63 5.19 -20.20
N ARG A 118 8.57 4.08 -20.92
CA ARG A 118 8.04 4.01 -22.28
C ARG A 118 6.81 3.12 -22.29
N LEU A 119 5.69 3.71 -22.69
CA LEU A 119 4.39 3.05 -22.79
C LEU A 119 4.27 2.34 -24.13
N HIS A 120 3.85 1.07 -24.11
CA HIS A 120 3.62 0.27 -25.30
C HIS A 120 2.14 -0.04 -25.42
N ILE A 121 1.48 0.49 -26.44
CA ILE A 121 0.07 0.22 -26.75
C ILE A 121 0.04 -0.52 -28.09
N PRO A 122 -0.41 -1.79 -28.13
CA PRO A 122 -0.29 -2.63 -29.32
C PRO A 122 -1.26 -2.25 -30.45
N ASP A 123 -2.37 -1.55 -30.15
CA ASP A 123 -3.37 -1.14 -31.14
C ASP A 123 -4.11 0.14 -30.70
N GLU A 124 -4.55 0.96 -31.67
CA GLU A 124 -5.24 2.25 -31.47
C GLU A 124 -6.57 2.08 -30.71
N ALA A 125 -7.29 0.97 -30.93
CA ALA A 125 -8.52 0.67 -30.20
C ALA A 125 -8.32 0.47 -28.69
N CYS A 126 -7.09 0.22 -28.24
CA CYS A 126 -6.76 0.11 -26.81
C CYS A 126 -6.32 1.44 -26.20
N ALA A 127 -5.99 2.46 -27.01
CA ALA A 127 -5.49 3.75 -26.54
C ALA A 127 -6.49 4.51 -25.67
N GLU A 128 -7.80 4.29 -25.89
CA GLU A 128 -8.89 4.89 -25.10
C GLU A 128 -9.09 4.20 -23.73
N CYS A 129 -8.63 2.96 -23.57
CA CYS A 129 -8.72 2.23 -22.30
C CYS A 129 -7.57 2.57 -21.34
N VAL A 130 -6.49 3.15 -21.85
CA VAL A 130 -5.29 3.49 -21.08
C VAL A 130 -5.41 4.92 -20.56
N LEU A 131 -5.15 5.11 -19.27
CA LEU A 131 -5.16 6.44 -18.64
C LEU A 131 -4.28 7.45 -19.42
N PRO A 132 -4.67 8.73 -19.52
CA PRO A 132 -3.86 9.74 -20.21
C PRO A 132 -2.57 10.06 -19.46
N SER A 133 -1.56 10.57 -20.17
CA SER A 133 -0.24 10.95 -19.61
C SER A 133 -0.34 11.81 -18.35
N SER A 134 -1.32 12.72 -18.30
CA SER A 134 -1.56 13.62 -17.15
C SER A 134 -1.93 12.89 -15.86
N MET A 135 -2.52 11.69 -15.95
CA MET A 135 -2.84 10.85 -14.80
C MET A 135 -1.76 9.78 -14.55
N LEU A 136 -1.13 9.25 -15.61
CA LEU A 136 -0.08 8.25 -15.48
C LEU A 136 1.18 8.81 -14.82
N VAL A 137 1.65 10.00 -15.23
CA VAL A 137 2.90 10.57 -14.70
C VAL A 137 2.91 10.69 -13.16
N PRO A 138 1.86 11.23 -12.50
CA PRO A 138 1.78 11.26 -11.04
C PRO A 138 1.75 9.86 -10.39
N ILE A 139 1.06 8.89 -11.00
CA ILE A 139 1.01 7.50 -10.50
C ILE A 139 2.41 6.86 -10.55
N LEU A 140 3.11 7.05 -11.66
CA LEU A 140 4.48 6.56 -11.86
C LEU A 140 5.43 7.23 -10.85
N GLN A 141 5.34 8.54 -10.68
CA GLN A 141 6.14 9.29 -9.71
C GLN A 141 5.92 8.78 -8.28
N ASN A 142 4.67 8.67 -7.84
CA ASN A 142 4.34 8.16 -6.50
C ASN A 142 4.89 6.74 -6.28
N ARG A 143 4.81 5.87 -7.29
CA ARG A 143 5.32 4.51 -7.16
C ARG A 143 6.84 4.44 -7.14
N VAL A 144 7.51 5.27 -7.93
CA VAL A 144 8.97 5.41 -7.91
C VAL A 144 9.43 5.92 -6.55
N ASP A 145 8.81 6.96 -6.01
CA ASP A 145 9.17 7.53 -4.71
C ASP A 145 8.95 6.51 -3.58
N ALA A 146 7.88 5.71 -3.66
CA ALA A 146 7.60 4.65 -2.70
C ALA A 146 8.56 3.46 -2.79
N GLY A 147 9.00 3.07 -3.99
CA GLY A 147 9.81 1.87 -4.22
C GLY A 147 11.32 2.09 -4.24
N LEU A 148 11.77 3.20 -4.84
CA LEU A 148 13.19 3.57 -5.03
C LEU A 148 13.65 4.67 -4.07
N GLY A 149 12.70 5.30 -3.38
CA GLY A 149 12.94 6.50 -2.58
C GLY A 149 12.81 7.79 -3.40
N PRO A 150 12.69 8.94 -2.72
CA PRO A 150 12.54 10.22 -3.37
C PRO A 150 13.82 10.65 -4.11
N GLY A 151 13.66 11.53 -5.10
CA GLY A 151 14.78 12.17 -5.81
C GLY A 151 14.96 11.70 -7.26
N PHE A 152 14.13 10.76 -7.72
CA PHE A 152 14.04 10.41 -9.13
C PHE A 152 13.04 11.30 -9.86
N ALA A 153 13.45 11.86 -11.00
CA ALA A 153 12.57 12.55 -11.92
C ALA A 153 11.97 11.55 -12.91
N VAL A 154 10.66 11.38 -12.88
CA VAL A 154 9.93 10.52 -13.82
C VAL A 154 9.58 11.28 -15.10
N VAL A 155 9.82 10.63 -16.24
CA VAL A 155 9.35 11.04 -17.56
C VAL A 155 8.58 9.87 -18.19
N LEU A 156 7.48 10.17 -18.88
CA LEU A 156 6.74 9.20 -19.66
C LEU A 156 6.90 9.53 -21.15
N ASP A 157 7.37 8.56 -21.92
CA ASP A 157 7.32 8.51 -23.37
C ASP A 157 6.03 7.78 -23.76
N ASP A 158 4.99 8.57 -24.07
CA ASP A 158 3.69 8.07 -24.49
C ASP A 158 3.58 8.13 -26.02
N PRO A 159 3.36 7.01 -26.73
CA PRO A 159 3.26 7.01 -28.18
C PRO A 159 2.08 7.86 -28.69
N ARG A 160 1.08 8.13 -27.85
CA ARG A 160 -0.08 8.98 -28.19
C ARG A 160 0.31 10.46 -28.31
N ASP A 161 1.33 10.90 -27.59
CA ASP A 161 1.81 12.29 -27.63
C ASP A 161 2.65 12.57 -28.90
N GLN A 162 3.12 11.53 -29.59
CA GLN A 162 3.88 11.63 -30.84
C GLN A 162 2.99 11.55 -32.10
N ALA A 163 1.70 11.25 -31.95
CA ALA A 163 0.75 11.07 -33.05
C ALA A 163 0.04 12.39 -33.48
N THR A 164 0.57 13.55 -33.10
CA THR A 164 0.07 14.88 -33.52
C THR A 164 0.94 15.46 -34.63
#